data_AF-A0A7D9M8M3-F1
#
_entry.id   AF-A0A7D9M8M3-F1
#
_cell.length_a   1.000
_cell.length_b   1.000
_cell.length_c   1.000
_cell.angle_alpha   90.00
_cell.angle_beta   90.00
_cell.angle_gamma   90.00
#
_symmetry.space_group_name_H-M   'P 1'
#
loop_
_entity.id
_entity.type
_entity.pdbx_description
1 polymer ?
#
loop_
_entity_poly.entity_id
_entity_poly.type
_entity_poly.pdbx_seq_one_letter_code
_entity_poly.pdbx_strand_id
1 'polypeptide(L)'
;MVRAHIHFLTQPPLSQNAFIWPYAIQVPRCIGSCSVRRDIVECRAKTKVDIPLQAYRVPYHSSRKRREVMDEFAKLKDPIHHLSKRSTTGVQILSLNVEGHSECKCECA
;
A
#
# COMPACT_ATOMS: atom_id res chain seq x y z
N MET A 1 -16.11 -9.16 9.92
CA MET A 1 -15.11 -8.80 10.95
C MET A 1 -14.03 -7.94 10.29
N VAL A 2 -13.41 -7.01 11.03
CA VAL A 2 -12.24 -6.26 10.52
C VAL A 2 -10.99 -7.13 10.63
N ARG A 3 -10.22 -7.27 9.55
CA ARG A 3 -8.96 -8.00 9.51
C ARG A 3 -7.91 -7.22 8.74
N ALA A 4 -6.63 -7.44 9.08
CA ALA A 4 -5.52 -6.91 8.31
C ALA A 4 -5.53 -7.49 6.89
N HIS A 5 -5.45 -6.61 5.90
CA HIS A 5 -5.42 -6.94 4.48
C HIS A 5 -4.25 -6.23 3.82
N ILE A 6 -3.60 -6.92 2.87
CA ILE A 6 -2.49 -6.34 2.11
C ILE A 6 -3.07 -5.47 1.00
N HIS A 7 -2.90 -4.16 1.12
CA HIS A 7 -3.24 -3.20 0.07
C HIS A 7 -2.00 -2.84 -0.73
N PHE A 8 -2.06 -3.07 -2.04
CA PHE A 8 -1.00 -2.71 -2.99
C PHE A 8 -1.14 -1.26 -3.42
N LEU A 9 -0.07 -0.49 -3.29
CA LEU A 9 -0.06 0.90 -3.75
C LEU A 9 0.01 0.94 -5.27
N THR A 10 -0.80 1.80 -5.88
CA THR A 10 -0.78 2.05 -7.32
C THR A 10 0.62 2.48 -7.76
N GLN A 11 1.22 1.71 -8.66
CA GLN A 11 2.57 1.97 -9.12
C GLN A 11 2.55 2.91 -10.34
N PRO A 12 3.55 3.79 -10.48
CA PRO A 12 3.69 4.60 -11.69
C PRO A 12 3.95 3.70 -12.92
N PRO A 13 3.60 4.17 -14.12
CA PRO A 13 3.86 3.44 -15.35
C PRO A 13 5.37 3.28 -15.58
N LEU A 14 5.76 2.21 -16.28
CA LEU A 14 7.16 1.87 -16.53
C LEU A 14 7.93 2.99 -17.25
N SER A 15 7.25 3.81 -18.07
CA SER A 15 7.83 4.96 -18.75
C SER A 15 8.42 6.02 -17.81
N GLN A 16 7.98 6.06 -16.55
CA GLN A 16 8.48 7.01 -15.56
C GLN A 16 9.76 6.56 -14.87
N ASN A 17 10.26 5.34 -15.14
CA ASN A 17 11.48 4.81 -14.55
C ASN A 17 11.54 5.01 -13.02
N ALA A 18 10.41 4.82 -12.34
CA ALA A 18 10.26 4.99 -10.91
C ALA A 18 9.33 3.92 -10.33
N PHE A 19 9.37 3.72 -9.03
CA PHE A 19 8.39 2.92 -8.30
C PHE A 19 8.02 3.59 -6.98
N ILE A 20 6.92 3.15 -6.38
CA ILE A 20 6.50 3.63 -5.06
C ILE A 20 6.82 2.56 -4.01
N TRP A 21 7.49 3.00 -2.94
CA TRP A 21 7.84 2.19 -1.79
C TRP A 21 7.15 2.74 -0.53
N PRO A 22 6.59 1.90 0.36
CA PRO A 22 6.49 0.45 0.24
C PRO A 22 5.54 0.03 -0.89
N TYR A 23 5.73 -1.17 -1.45
CA TYR A 23 4.89 -1.65 -2.56
C TYR A 23 3.48 -2.04 -2.10
N ALA A 24 3.38 -2.49 -0.85
CA ALA A 24 2.14 -2.85 -0.21
C ALA A 24 2.20 -2.52 1.27
N ILE A 25 1.03 -2.27 1.86
CA ILE A 25 0.86 -1.98 3.28
C ILE A 25 -0.26 -2.85 3.85
N GLN A 26 -0.25 -3.05 5.17
CA GLN A 26 -1.38 -3.68 5.84
C GLN A 26 -2.40 -2.63 6.24
N VAL A 27 -3.64 -2.79 5.79
CA VAL A 27 -4.77 -1.95 6.16
C VAL A 27 -5.92 -2.80 6.69
N PRO A 28 -6.68 -2.30 7.68
CA PRO A 28 -7.87 -2.98 8.16
C PRO A 28 -8.95 -2.98 7.06
N ARG A 29 -9.46 -4.15 6.70
CA ARG A 29 -10.59 -4.32 5.77
C ARG A 29 -11.64 -5.25 6.37
N CYS A 30 -12.87 -5.08 5.92
CA CYS A 30 -13.96 -5.99 6.27
C CYS A 30 -13.82 -7.26 5.46
N ILE A 31 -13.55 -8.37 6.14
CA ILE A 31 -13.37 -9.68 5.54
C ILE A 31 -14.22 -10.70 6.32
N GLY A 32 -14.83 -11.63 5.60
CA GLY A 32 -15.57 -12.76 6.17
C GLY A 32 -17.00 -12.87 5.65
N SER A 33 -17.64 -14.00 5.97
CA SER A 33 -19.04 -14.27 5.66
C SER A 33 -19.96 -13.83 6.78
N CYS A 34 -21.13 -13.31 6.44
CA CYS A 34 -22.23 -13.15 7.37
C CYS A 34 -22.84 -14.53 7.71
N SER A 35 -23.31 -14.70 8.94
CA SER A 35 -23.84 -15.98 9.45
C SER A 35 -25.16 -16.39 8.81
N VAL A 36 -25.87 -15.46 8.18
CA VAL A 36 -27.17 -15.66 7.52
C VAL A 36 -26.93 -15.73 6.01
N ARG A 37 -27.46 -16.78 5.35
CA ARG A 37 -27.46 -17.06 3.89
C ARG A 37 -26.51 -16.19 3.04
N ARG A 38 -25.38 -16.77 2.65
CA ARG A 38 -24.28 -16.15 1.87
C ARG A 38 -24.71 -15.64 0.48
N ASP A 39 -25.86 -16.10 0.04
CA ASP A 39 -26.55 -15.83 -1.22
C ASP A 39 -27.33 -14.50 -1.20
N ILE A 40 -27.51 -13.88 -0.02
CA ILE A 40 -28.31 -12.65 0.13
C ILE A 40 -27.59 -11.58 0.95
N VAL A 41 -26.63 -11.94 1.82
CA VAL A 41 -26.01 -10.99 2.77
C VAL A 41 -24.50 -10.88 2.58
N GLU A 42 -24.02 -9.66 2.35
CA GLU A 42 -22.61 -9.31 2.20
C GLU A 42 -22.05 -8.58 3.44
N CYS A 43 -20.80 -8.85 3.77
CA CYS A 43 -20.05 -8.13 4.81
C CYS A 43 -19.46 -6.85 4.21
N ARG A 44 -20.04 -5.69 4.55
CA ARG A 44 -19.61 -4.39 4.04
C ARG A 44 -19.04 -3.51 5.15
N ALA A 45 -18.28 -2.48 4.76
CA ALA A 45 -17.81 -1.46 5.67
C ALA A 45 -19.00 -0.65 6.19
N LYS A 46 -19.15 -0.57 7.52
CA LYS A 46 -20.05 0.40 8.14
C LYS A 46 -19.39 1.77 8.22
N THR A 47 -18.11 1.76 8.61
CA THR A 47 -17.33 2.98 8.80
C THR A 47 -16.00 2.82 8.07
N LYS A 48 -15.71 3.79 7.21
CA LYS A 48 -14.46 3.92 6.46
C LYS A 48 -13.58 4.96 7.14
N VAL A 49 -12.27 4.74 7.14
CA VAL A 49 -11.28 5.63 7.74
C VAL A 49 -10.14 5.85 6.76
N ASP A 50 -9.66 7.09 6.67
CA ASP A 50 -8.48 7.42 5.89
C ASP A 50 -7.23 7.19 6.73
N ILE A 51 -6.34 6.35 6.21
CA ILE A 51 -5.06 6.04 6.86
C ILE A 51 -3.99 6.84 6.14
N PRO A 52 -3.38 7.85 6.80
CA PRO A 52 -2.29 8.60 6.21
C PRO A 52 -1.05 7.71 6.10
N LEU A 53 -0.47 7.66 4.90
CA LEU A 53 0.72 6.90 4.57
C LEU A 53 1.78 7.82 3.96
N GLN A 54 2.99 7.79 4.50
CA GLN A 54 4.16 8.33 3.82
C GLN A 54 4.78 7.24 2.94
N ALA A 55 4.73 7.47 1.64
CA ALA A 55 5.36 6.62 0.64
C ALA A 55 6.47 7.39 -0.09
N TYR A 56 7.31 6.67 -0.81
CA TYR A 56 8.51 7.20 -1.45
C TYR A 56 8.50 6.82 -2.91
N ARG A 57 8.53 7.83 -3.79
CA ARG A 57 8.77 7.62 -5.21
C ARG A 57 10.27 7.52 -5.43
N VAL A 58 10.72 6.32 -5.78
CA VAL A 58 12.13 6.00 -5.97
C VAL A 58 12.41 5.89 -7.47
N PRO A 59 13.19 6.80 -8.06
CA PRO A 59 13.63 6.66 -9.44
C PRO A 59 14.67 5.53 -9.57
N TYR A 60 14.69 4.88 -10.72
CA TYR A 60 15.75 3.96 -11.13
C TYR A 60 16.22 4.37 -12.53
N HIS A 61 17.53 4.28 -12.82
CA HIS A 61 18.01 4.52 -14.18
C HIS A 61 17.67 3.33 -15.08
N SER A 62 17.42 3.60 -16.36
CA SER A 62 17.08 2.58 -17.37
C SER A 62 18.11 1.46 -17.51
N SER A 63 19.37 1.72 -17.14
CA SER A 63 20.44 0.71 -17.10
C SER A 63 20.37 -0.23 -15.89
N ARG A 64 19.71 0.17 -14.80
CA ARG A 64 19.48 -0.66 -13.61
C ARG A 64 18.10 -1.29 -13.68
N LYS A 65 18.01 -2.59 -13.44
CA LYS A 65 16.71 -3.25 -13.38
C LYS A 65 16.00 -2.83 -12.10
N ARG A 66 14.71 -2.51 -12.19
CA ARG A 66 13.83 -2.24 -11.04
C ARG A 66 14.01 -3.24 -9.89
N ARG A 67 14.22 -4.52 -10.22
CA ARG A 67 14.45 -5.61 -9.27
C ARG A 67 15.72 -5.43 -8.44
N GLU A 68 16.83 -5.04 -9.06
CA GLU A 68 18.10 -4.82 -8.34
C GLU A 68 17.96 -3.72 -7.30
N VAL A 69 17.27 -2.64 -7.67
CA VAL A 69 16.96 -1.55 -6.75
C VAL A 69 16.09 -2.06 -5.60
N MET A 70 14.99 -2.76 -5.88
CA MET A 70 14.15 -3.36 -4.84
C MET A 70 14.90 -4.32 -3.90
N ASP A 71 15.79 -5.16 -4.44
CA ASP A 71 16.58 -6.11 -3.66
C ASP A 71 17.61 -5.40 -2.77
N GLU A 72 18.21 -4.28 -3.23
CA GLU A 72 19.00 -3.40 -2.36
C GLU A 72 18.13 -2.85 -1.23
N PHE A 73 16.94 -2.34 -1.54
CA PHE A 73 16.01 -1.77 -0.58
C PHE A 73 15.56 -2.77 0.49
N ALA A 74 15.29 -4.02 0.10
CA ALA A 74 14.88 -5.08 1.02
C ALA A 74 15.97 -5.46 2.04
N LYS A 75 17.25 -5.22 1.72
CA LYS A 75 18.38 -5.50 2.62
C LYS A 75 18.65 -4.35 3.62
N LEU A 76 18.04 -3.18 3.42
CA LEU A 76 18.27 -2.03 4.28
C LEU A 76 17.41 -2.13 5.54
N LYS A 77 18.07 -2.01 6.70
CA LYS A 77 17.40 -2.01 8.01
C LYS A 77 16.54 -0.77 8.23
N ASP A 78 16.94 0.36 7.64
CA ASP A 78 16.17 1.60 7.56
C ASP A 78 16.25 2.20 6.15
N PRO A 79 15.34 1.79 5.25
CA PRO A 79 15.32 2.27 3.88
C PRO A 79 15.08 3.78 3.79
N ILE A 80 14.36 4.36 4.75
CA ILE A 80 13.99 5.79 4.78
C ILE A 80 15.23 6.65 5.06
N HIS A 81 16.04 6.26 6.05
CA HIS A 81 17.29 6.95 6.36
C HIS A 81 18.30 6.86 5.21
N HIS A 82 18.33 5.73 4.50
CA HIS A 82 19.18 5.57 3.32
C HIS A 82 18.69 6.38 2.12
N LEU A 83 17.37 6.54 1.94
CA LEU A 83 16.79 7.41 0.91
C LEU A 83 17.09 8.89 1.17
N SER A 84 16.97 9.33 2.42
CA SER A 84 17.22 10.73 2.78
C SER A 84 18.71 11.11 2.65
N LYS A 85 19.63 10.17 2.95
CA LYS A 85 21.07 10.37 2.72
C LYS A 85 21.48 10.33 1.25
N ARG A 86 20.77 9.59 0.38
CA ARG A 86 20.97 9.58 -1.08
C ARG A 86 20.35 10.81 -1.77
N SER A 87 20.26 11.95 -1.09
CA SER A 87 19.64 13.22 -1.56
C SER A 87 20.13 13.73 -2.93
N THR A 88 21.15 13.12 -3.51
CA THR A 88 21.60 13.29 -4.90
C THR A 88 20.76 12.55 -5.96
N THR A 89 19.76 11.74 -5.61
CA THR A 89 18.96 10.96 -6.59
C THR A 89 17.44 11.11 -6.43
N GLY A 90 16.89 12.32 -6.54
CA GLY A 90 15.50 12.56 -7.00
C GLY A 90 14.34 11.84 -6.29
N VAL A 91 14.54 11.30 -5.08
CA VAL A 91 13.49 10.61 -4.31
C VAL A 91 12.47 11.64 -3.86
N GLN A 92 11.19 11.38 -4.10
CA GLN A 92 10.09 12.26 -3.69
C GLN A 92 9.27 11.59 -2.59
N ILE A 93 8.99 12.32 -1.51
CA ILE A 93 8.07 11.89 -0.46
C ILE A 93 6.64 12.15 -0.96
N LEU A 94 5.79 11.13 -0.86
CA LEU A 94 4.38 11.17 -1.22
C LEU A 94 3.54 10.98 0.04
N SER A 95 2.62 11.92 0.29
CA SER A 95 1.57 11.75 1.28
C SER A 95 0.36 11.13 0.59
N LEU A 96 0.07 9.87 0.91
CA LEU A 96 -1.05 9.12 0.37
C LEU A 96 -2.07 8.87 1.47
N ASN A 97 -3.36 8.84 1.12
CA ASN A 97 -4.41 8.37 2.01
C ASN A 97 -4.93 7.04 1.47
N VAL A 98 -4.93 6.02 2.33
CA VAL A 98 -5.43 4.70 1.99
C VAL A 98 -6.68 4.42 2.81
N GLU A 99 -7.76 4.02 2.13
CA GLU A 99 -9.03 3.70 2.78
C GLU A 99 -8.92 2.37 3.55
N GLY A 100 -9.16 2.45 4.86
CA GLY A 100 -9.36 1.31 5.76
C GLY A 100 -10.80 1.24 6.28
N HIS A 101 -11.17 0.13 6.92
CA HIS A 101 -12.47 -0.07 7.57
C HIS A 101 -12.29 -0.21 9.07
N SER A 102 -12.99 0.60 9.87
CA SER A 102 -12.96 0.50 11.33
C SER A 102 -14.11 -0.36 11.89
N GLU A 103 -15.22 -0.43 11.17
CA GLU A 103 -16.39 -1.20 11.59
C GLU A 103 -17.04 -1.89 10.37
N CYS A 104 -17.54 -3.11 10.57
CA CYS A 104 -18.19 -3.90 9.52
C CYS A 104 -19.65 -4.17 9.88
N LYS A 105 -20.52 -4.20 8.89
CA LYS A 105 -21.92 -4.62 9.01
C LYS A 105 -22.26 -5.66 7.95
N CYS A 106 -23.23 -6.51 8.28
CA CYS A 106 -23.83 -7.45 7.35
C CYS A 106 -25.05 -6.77 6.73
N GLU A 107 -25.05 -6.60 5.41
CA GLU A 107 -26.16 -5.98 4.67
C GLU A 107 -26.64 -6.90 3.57
N CYS A 108 -27.93 -6.83 3.26
CA CYS A 108 -28.46 -7.51 2.08
C CYS A 108 -27.80 -6.91 0.83
N ALA A 109 -27.31 -7.78 -0.06
CA ALA A 109 -26.64 -7.42 -1.31
C ALA A 109 -27.58 -6.72 -2.29
#